data_AF-A0A7C7D892-F1
#
_entry.id   AF-A0A7C7D892-F1
#
_cell.length_a   1.000
_cell.length_b   1.000
_cell.length_c   1.000
_cell.angle_alpha   90.00
_cell.angle_beta   90.00
_cell.angle_gamma   90.00
#
_symmetry.space_group_name_H-M   'P 1'
#
loop_
_entity.id
_entity.type
_entity.pdbx_description
1 polymer ?
#
loop_
_entity_poly.entity_id
_entity_poly.type
_entity_poly.pdbx_seq_one_letter_code
_entity_poly.pdbx_strand_id
1 'polypeptide(L)' 'MSEDAKVPNTLPGTCLPWEQVIKDYGSPAGDESLIKDQWEQLDAFAYLYLWWWVQR' A
#
# COMPACT_ATOMS: atom_id res chain seq x y z
N MET A 1 19.78 0.53 -15.76
CA MET A 1 18.65 0.85 -14.87
C MET A 1 18.55 -0.31 -13.92
N SER A 2 19.02 -0.09 -12.70
CA SER A 2 19.43 -1.13 -11.76
C SER A 2 18.30 -2.08 -11.36
N GLU A 3 18.77 -3.31 -11.15
CA GLU A 3 18.17 -4.56 -10.72
C GLU A 3 16.81 -4.56 -9.99
N ASP A 4 15.98 -5.52 -10.42
CA ASP A 4 15.02 -6.28 -9.62
C ASP A 4 13.92 -5.52 -8.87
N ALA A 5 13.00 -4.91 -9.63
CA ALA A 5 11.63 -4.75 -9.14
C ALA A 5 10.96 -6.13 -9.09
N LYS A 6 11.36 -6.96 -8.10
CA LYS A 6 10.65 -8.19 -7.74
C LYS A 6 9.23 -7.76 -7.41
N VAL A 7 8.31 -7.93 -8.36
CA VAL A 7 6.90 -7.56 -8.21
C VAL A 7 6.44 -8.28 -6.95
N PRO A 8 6.23 -7.58 -5.82
CA PRO A 8 5.76 -8.25 -4.64
C PRO A 8 4.42 -8.86 -5.03
N ASN A 9 4.17 -10.09 -4.57
CA ASN A 9 2.88 -10.75 -4.73
C ASN A 9 1.85 -10.02 -3.87
N THR A 10 1.55 -8.77 -4.25
CA THR A 10 0.55 -7.93 -3.62
C THR A 10 -0.80 -8.50 -3.98
N LEU A 11 -1.69 -8.53 -3.00
CA LEU A 11 -3.06 -8.91 -3.24
C LEU A 11 -3.66 -7.95 -4.29
N PRO A 12 -4.49 -8.45 -5.22
CA PRO A 12 -5.16 -7.59 -6.18
C PRO A 12 -6.01 -6.56 -5.42
N GLY A 13 -5.79 -5.28 -5.70
CA GLY A 13 -6.45 -4.17 -5.00
C GLY A 13 -5.59 -3.44 -3.98
N THR A 14 -4.35 -3.90 -3.74
CA THR A 14 -3.40 -3.23 -2.83
C THR A 14 -2.22 -2.64 -3.61
N CYS A 15 -1.94 -1.35 -3.39
CA CYS A 15 -0.77 -0.67 -3.96
C CYS A 15 0.46 -0.87 -3.09
N LEU A 16 0.33 -0.69 -1.77
CA LEU A 16 1.40 -0.79 -0.78
C LEU A 16 0.94 -1.62 0.43
N PRO A 17 1.46 -2.86 0.59
CA PRO A 17 1.09 -3.70 1.72
C PRO A 17 1.59 -3.11 3.04
N TRP A 18 0.80 -3.27 4.11
CA TRP A 18 1.09 -2.76 5.44
C TRP A 18 2.49 -3.18 5.96
N GLU A 19 2.92 -4.41 5.67
CA GLU A 19 4.24 -4.92 6.06
C GLU A 19 5.40 -4.07 5.49
N GLN A 20 5.23 -3.55 4.28
CA GLN A 20 6.23 -2.69 3.65
C GLN A 20 6.22 -1.29 4.25
N VAL A 21 5.04 -0.78 4.61
CA VAL A 21 4.88 0.52 5.27
C VAL A 21 5.53 0.51 6.65
N ILE A 22 5.31 -0.55 7.45
CA ILE A 22 5.97 -0.70 8.75
C ILE A 22 7.50 -0.82 8.60
N LYS A 23 7.97 -1.52 7.56
CA LYS A 23 9.40 -1.63 7.29
C LYS A 23 10.03 -0.29 6.94
N ASP A 24 9.34 0.55 6.15
CA ASP A 24 9.86 1.81 5.64
C ASP A 24 9.70 2.96 6.65
N TYR A 25 8.56 3.02 7.35
CA TYR A 25 8.20 4.12 8.27
C TYR A 25 8.38 3.79 9.75
N GLY A 26 8.55 2.52 10.10
CA GLY A 26 8.67 2.05 11.49
C GLY A 26 7.32 1.78 12.17
N SER A 27 7.36 1.42 13.45
CA SER A 27 6.13 1.17 14.22
C SER A 27 5.32 2.45 14.41
N PRO A 28 3.99 2.38 14.26
CA PRO A 28 3.13 3.52 14.48
C PRO A 28 3.12 3.96 15.95
N ALA A 29 3.07 5.27 16.18
CA ALA A 29 2.87 5.84 17.50
C ALA A 29 1.36 5.85 17.83
N GLY A 30 0.84 4.77 18.41
CA GLY A 30 -0.56 4.66 18.83
C GLY A 30 -1.16 3.27 18.60
N ASP A 31 -2.49 3.22 18.45
CA ASP A 31 -3.22 1.99 18.13
C ASP A 31 -2.92 1.51 16.72
N GLU A 32 -2.05 0.50 16.61
CA GLU A 32 -1.63 -0.10 15.34
C GLU A 32 -2.82 -0.61 14.52
N SER A 33 -3.84 -1.18 15.17
CA SER A 33 -5.02 -1.70 14.47
C SER A 33 -5.82 -0.61 13.77
N LEU A 34 -5.92 0.59 14.36
CA LEU A 34 -6.68 1.70 13.78
C LEU A 34 -5.92 2.31 12.60
N ILE A 35 -4.61 2.44 12.74
CA ILE A 35 -3.76 3.01 11.69
C ILE A 35 -3.69 2.03 10.51
N LYS A 36 -3.61 0.72 10.77
CA LYS A 36 -3.66 -0.31 9.73
C LYS A 36 -4.97 -0.24 8.94
N ASP A 37 -6.13 -0.21 9.62
CA ASP A 37 -7.44 -0.13 8.94
C ASP A 37 -7.54 1.14 8.08
N GLN A 38 -7.14 2.28 8.65
CA GLN A 38 -7.15 3.54 7.92
C GLN A 38 -6.21 3.52 6.71
N TRP A 39 -5.05 2.87 6.83
CA TRP A 39 -4.11 2.68 5.73
C TRP A 39 -4.68 1.79 4.64
N GLU A 40 -5.24 0.64 4.98
CA GLU A 40 -5.85 -0.30 4.02
C GLU A 40 -7.00 0.37 3.24
N GLN A 41 -7.80 1.21 3.91
CA GLN A 41 -8.83 2.02 3.23
C GLN A 41 -8.24 3.05 2.26
N LEU A 42 -7.21 3.80 2.68
CA LEU A 42 -6.54 4.79 1.83
C LEU A 42 -5.88 4.14 0.60
N ASP A 43 -5.24 2.99 0.81
CA ASP A 43 -4.58 2.23 -0.25
C ASP A 43 -5.59 1.71 -1.29
N ALA A 44 -6.76 1.25 -0.86
CA ALA A 44 -7.84 0.87 -1.77
C ALA A 44 -8.33 2.07 -2.62
N PHE A 45 -8.47 3.26 -2.03
CA PHE A 45 -8.81 4.47 -2.79
C PHE A 45 -7.71 4.87 -3.77
N ALA A 46 -6.44 4.75 -3.39
CA ALA A 46 -5.31 4.99 -4.27
C ALA A 46 -5.30 4.04 -5.47
N TYR A 47 -5.54 2.74 -5.22
CA TYR A 47 -5.65 1.73 -6.29
C TYR A 47 -6.77 2.05 -7.27
N LEU A 48 -7.96 2.42 -6.77
CA LEU A 48 -9.09 2.84 -7.61
C LEU A 48 -8.76 4.10 -8.41
N TYR A 49 -8.10 5.08 -7.80
CA TYR A 49 -7.69 6.31 -8.48
C TYR A 49 -6.68 6.04 -9.61
N LEU A 50 -5.71 5.16 -9.38
CA LEU A 50 -4.75 4.74 -10.41
C LEU A 50 -5.46 4.04 -11.58
N TRP A 51 -6.40 3.13 -11.29
CA TRP A 51 -7.22 2.50 -12.31
C TRP A 51 -8.11 3.47 -13.08
N TRP A 52 -8.69 4.45 -12.40
CA TRP A 52 -9.44 5.55 -13.02
C TRP A 52 -8.55 6.37 -13.97
N TRP A 53 -7.28 6.57 -13.62
CA TRP A 53 -6.31 7.25 -14.46
C TRP A 53 -5.89 6.43 -15.69
N VAL A 54 -5.74 5.11 -15.58
CA VAL A 54 -5.30 4.26 -16.71
C VAL A 54 -6.37 4.13 -17.79
N GLN A 55 -7.65 4.20 -17.42
CA GLN A 55 -8.76 4.03 -18.36
C GLN A 55 -9.18 5.31 -19.12
N ARG A 56 -8.50 6.44 -18.91
CA ARG A 56 -8.74 7.69 -19.66
C ARG A 56 -7.86 7.77 -20.92
#